data_AF-A0A7K9D4R3-F1
#
_entry.id   AF-A0A7K9D4R3-F1
#
_cell.length_a   1.000
_cell.length_b   1.000
_cell.length_c   1.000
_cell.angle_alpha   90.00
_cell.angle_beta   90.00
_cell.angle_gamma   90.00
#
_symmetry.space_group_name_H-M   'P 1'
#
loop_
_entity.id
_entity.type
_entity.pdbx_description
1 polymer ?
#
loop_
_entity_poly.entity_id
_entity_poly.type
_entity_poly.pdbx_seq_one_letter_code
_entity_poly.pdbx_strand_id
1 'polypeptide(L)'
;RRYCDNLCCRPLSTANFGKIIREIFPNIKARRLGGRGQSKYPSLMVPTLTPHTYCYSGIRRKTVVSLPPLPSLDLKVTETQSELTDLVQSYSSEVMEAACALTCDWAEKILKRSFNNIVEVAQFLIQQHIISSRSARADLVMAMVISG
;
A
#
# COMPACT_ATOMS: atom_id res chain seq x y z
N ARG A 1 9.95 -8.32 -1.45
CA ARG A 1 10.26 -8.22 -2.89
C ARG A 1 8.98 -7.93 -3.67
N ARG A 2 8.05 -8.88 -3.83
CA ARG A 2 6.73 -8.65 -4.49
C ARG A 2 5.99 -7.37 -4.06
N TYR A 3 5.93 -7.07 -2.76
CA TYR A 3 5.33 -5.83 -2.27
C TYR A 3 6.00 -4.55 -2.79
N CYS A 4 7.34 -4.55 -2.89
CA CYS A 4 8.11 -3.42 -3.41
C CYS A 4 7.97 -3.31 -4.93
N ASP A 5 7.93 -4.44 -5.63
CA ASP A 5 7.77 -4.51 -7.09
C ASP A 5 6.42 -3.90 -7.53
N ASN A 6 5.34 -4.18 -6.78
CA ASN A 6 4.01 -3.63 -7.05
C ASN A 6 3.90 -2.12 -6.80
N LEU A 7 4.78 -1.54 -5.99
CA LEU A 7 4.80 -0.12 -5.64
C LEU A 7 5.94 0.63 -6.34
N CYS A 8 6.63 -0.01 -7.30
CA CYS A 8 7.82 0.53 -7.97
C CYS A 8 8.90 1.05 -7.00
N CYS A 9 8.97 0.48 -5.80
CA CYS A 9 9.90 0.88 -4.76
C CYS A 9 11.12 -0.04 -4.74
N ARG A 10 12.31 0.52 -4.49
CA ARG A 10 13.51 -0.29 -4.32
C ARG A 10 13.40 -1.13 -3.03
N PRO A 11 13.57 -2.47 -3.10
CA PRO A 11 13.54 -3.28 -1.89
C PRO A 11 14.73 -2.94 -0.99
N LEU A 12 14.48 -2.84 0.31
CA LEU A 12 15.52 -2.64 1.31
C LEU A 12 16.41 -3.89 1.43
N SER A 13 17.65 -3.69 1.88
CA SER A 13 18.52 -4.80 2.26
C SER A 13 17.92 -5.57 3.44
N THR A 14 18.22 -6.87 3.54
CA THR A 14 17.76 -7.73 4.64
C THR A 14 18.14 -7.16 6.01
N ALA A 15 19.31 -6.52 6.11
CA ALA A 15 19.78 -5.89 7.33
C ALA A 15 18.94 -4.66 7.72
N ASN A 16 18.70 -3.74 6.77
CA ASN A 16 17.92 -2.52 7.03
C ASN A 16 16.45 -2.85 7.32
N PHE A 17 15.88 -3.79 6.56
CA PHE A 17 14.53 -4.29 6.83
C PHE A 17 14.42 -4.88 8.25
N GLY A 18 15.41 -5.69 8.67
CA GLY A 18 15.45 -6.26 10.02
C GLY A 18 15.60 -5.22 11.14
N LYS A 19 16.18 -4.05 10.88
CA LYS A 19 16.23 -2.93 11.83
C LYS A 19 14.85 -2.28 12.00
N ILE A 20 14.22 -1.92 10.89
CA ILE A 20 12.88 -1.29 10.87
C ILE A 20 11.84 -2.21 11.53
N ILE A 21 11.87 -3.52 11.25
CA ILE A 21 10.94 -4.48 11.86
C ILE A 21 11.11 -4.55 13.39
N ARG A 22 12.33 -4.43 13.92
CA ARG A 22 12.58 -4.41 15.37
C ARG A 22 12.15 -3.10 16.02
N GLU A 23 12.25 -1.99 15.31
CA GLU A 23 11.77 -0.69 15.78
C GLU A 23 10.23 -0.67 15.90
N ILE A 24 9.53 -1.16 14.87
CA ILE A 24 8.06 -1.21 14.85
C ILE A 24 7.52 -2.29 15.80
N PHE A 25 8.21 -3.44 15.90
CA PHE A 25 7.84 -4.58 16.73
C PHE A 25 8.98 -4.96 17.69
N PRO A 26 9.19 -4.21 18.78
CA PRO A 26 10.33 -4.43 19.69
C PRO A 26 10.32 -5.81 20.35
N ASN A 27 9.15 -6.40 20.53
CA ASN A 27 8.98 -7.72 21.14
C ASN A 27 9.10 -8.89 20.15
N ILE A 28 9.37 -8.61 18.87
CA ILE A 28 9.44 -9.64 17.84
C ILE A 28 10.73 -10.45 17.99
N LYS A 29 10.61 -11.77 18.04
CA LYS A 29 11.76 -12.70 18.12
C LYS A 29 11.85 -13.51 16.84
N ALA A 30 13.03 -13.46 16.21
CA ALA A 30 13.33 -14.33 15.07
C ALA A 30 13.58 -15.75 15.58
N ARG A 31 12.89 -16.74 15.02
CA ARG A 31 13.14 -18.16 15.29
C ARG A 31 13.58 -18.85 14.00
N ARG A 32 14.67 -19.61 14.06
CA ARG A 32 15.08 -20.51 12.96
C ARG A 32 14.10 -21.68 12.94
N LEU A 33 13.47 -21.92 11.80
CA LEU A 33 12.64 -23.10 11.60
C LEU A 33 13.45 -24.17 10.85
N GLY A 34 13.37 -25.42 11.32
CA GLY A 34 14.02 -26.60 10.73
C GLY A 34 14.82 -27.44 11.74
N GLY A 35 14.72 -28.76 11.65
CA GLY A 35 15.62 -29.70 12.33
C GLY A 35 16.99 -29.79 11.64
N ARG A 36 18.04 -30.21 12.37
CA ARG A 36 19.39 -30.41 11.81
C ARG A 36 19.28 -31.30 10.55
N GLY A 37 19.59 -30.74 9.37
CA GLY A 37 19.62 -31.46 8.09
C GLY A 37 18.31 -31.52 7.28
N GLN A 38 17.21 -30.90 7.70
CA GLN A 38 15.90 -31.01 7.02
C GLN A 38 15.39 -29.67 6.43
N SER A 39 16.30 -28.75 6.10
CA SER A 39 15.95 -27.59 5.29
C SER A 39 15.61 -28.09 3.89
N LYS A 40 14.33 -28.35 3.62
CA LYS A 40 13.84 -28.77 2.30
C LYS A 40 14.32 -27.79 1.22
N TYR A 41 15.25 -28.25 0.41
CA TYR A 41 15.39 -27.83 -0.98
C TYR A 41 15.34 -29.11 -1.82
N PRO A 42 14.49 -29.19 -2.86
CA PRO A 42 14.48 -30.35 -3.73
C PRO A 42 15.84 -30.45 -4.42
N SER A 43 16.37 -31.68 -4.48
CA SER A 43 17.68 -32.06 -4.98
C SER A 43 18.07 -31.34 -6.27
N LEU A 44 18.99 -30.38 -6.18
CA LEU A 44 19.97 -30.08 -7.22
C LEU A 44 21.16 -29.35 -6.55
N MET A 45 22.33 -29.90 -6.82
CA MET A 45 23.61 -29.68 -6.19
C MET A 45 24.18 -28.31 -6.60
N VAL A 46 24.17 -27.32 -5.69
CA VAL A 46 25.07 -26.15 -5.75
C VAL A 46 25.45 -25.73 -4.33
N PRO A 47 26.71 -25.93 -3.89
CA PRO A 47 27.17 -25.45 -2.60
C PRO A 47 27.60 -23.99 -2.76
N THR A 48 26.79 -23.06 -2.24
CA THR A 48 27.13 -21.74 -1.66
C THR A 48 25.89 -20.83 -1.78
N LEU A 49 25.47 -20.22 -0.66
CA LEU A 49 24.32 -19.29 -0.49
C LEU A 49 22.90 -19.90 -0.38
N THR A 50 22.62 -20.63 0.71
CA THR A 50 21.23 -20.85 1.15
C THR A 50 20.79 -19.72 2.11
N PRO A 51 19.72 -18.96 1.81
CA PRO A 51 19.21 -17.95 2.72
C PRO A 51 18.46 -18.67 3.84
N HIS A 52 19.00 -18.65 5.06
CA HIS A 52 18.25 -19.03 6.25
C HIS A 52 16.95 -18.20 6.29
N THR A 53 15.81 -18.87 6.12
CA THR A 53 14.49 -18.24 6.22
C THR A 53 14.15 -18.03 7.70
N TYR A 54 14.10 -16.76 8.10
CA TYR A 54 13.70 -16.37 9.44
C TYR A 54 12.19 -16.20 9.47
N CYS A 55 11.51 -16.98 10.32
CA CYS A 55 10.10 -16.77 10.61
C CYS A 55 9.95 -15.96 11.89
N TYR A 56 9.19 -14.86 11.79
CA TYR A 56 8.86 -14.02 12.93
C TYR A 56 7.50 -14.45 13.49
N SER A 57 7.49 -15.03 14.69
CA SER A 57 6.26 -15.38 15.40
C SER A 57 5.76 -14.17 16.20
N GLY A 58 4.44 -13.99 16.32
CA GLY A 58 3.83 -12.95 17.17
C GLY A 58 3.58 -11.60 16.52
N ILE A 59 3.71 -11.48 15.19
CA ILE A 59 3.28 -10.27 14.47
C ILE A 59 1.74 -10.21 14.51
N ARG A 60 1.20 -9.29 15.30
CA ARG A 60 -0.20 -8.85 15.18
C ARG A 60 -0.22 -7.55 14.37
N ARG A 61 -1.27 -7.34 13.57
CA ARG A 61 -1.48 -6.06 12.86
C ARG A 61 -1.52 -4.93 13.90
N LYS A 62 -0.50 -4.06 13.92
CA LYS A 62 -0.56 -2.77 14.62
C LYS A 62 -1.02 -1.73 13.60
N THR A 63 -2.28 -1.36 13.66
CA THR A 63 -2.86 -0.26 12.85
C THR A 63 -2.61 1.11 13.47
N VAL A 64 -2.05 1.15 14.68
CA VAL A 64 -1.70 2.36 15.41
C VAL A 64 -0.22 2.30 15.79
N VAL A 65 0.56 3.14 15.13
CA VAL A 65 1.95 3.46 15.48
C VAL A 65 1.90 4.86 16.09
N SER A 66 2.48 5.05 17.28
CA SER A 66 2.58 6.38 17.87
C SER A 66 3.36 7.29 16.93
N LEU A 67 2.73 8.37 16.48
CA LEU A 67 3.36 9.34 15.59
C LEU A 67 4.54 10.00 16.32
N PRO A 68 5.77 9.99 15.77
CA PRO A 68 6.82 10.84 16.32
C PRO A 68 6.37 12.30 16.21
N PRO A 69 6.61 13.13 17.24
CA PRO A 69 6.27 14.54 17.16
C PRO A 69 7.04 15.18 16.01
N LEU A 70 6.30 15.79 15.09
CA LEU A 70 6.89 16.50 13.95
C LEU A 70 7.62 17.75 14.46
N PRO A 71 8.77 18.12 13.87
CA PRO A 71 9.38 19.41 14.14
C PRO A 71 8.36 20.51 13.79
N SER A 72 8.11 21.40 14.75
CA SER A 72 7.21 22.54 14.57
C SER A 72 7.78 23.49 13.53
N LEU A 73 7.25 23.42 12.31
CA LEU A 73 7.39 24.45 11.29
C LEU A 73 6.45 25.59 11.64
N ASP A 74 6.91 26.47 12.52
CA ASP A 74 6.23 27.74 12.79
C ASP A 74 6.49 28.67 11.59
N LEU A 75 5.69 28.50 10.54
CA LEU A 75 5.63 29.45 9.44
C LEU A 75 4.88 30.67 9.97
N LYS A 76 5.61 31.78 10.14
CA LYS A 76 5.07 33.10 10.45
C LYS A 76 3.85 33.36 9.55
N VAL A 77 2.67 33.32 10.17
CA VAL A 77 1.40 33.72 9.59
C VAL A 77 1.49 35.21 9.27
N THR A 78 1.81 35.53 8.02
CA THR A 78 1.59 36.86 7.45
C THR A 78 0.57 36.71 6.33
N GLU A 79 -0.69 37.01 6.68
CA GLU A 79 -1.72 37.60 5.81
C GLU A 79 -2.20 36.85 4.54
N THR A 80 -2.14 35.52 4.46
CA THR A 80 -2.67 34.77 3.28
C THR A 80 -3.48 33.52 3.65
N GLN A 81 -4.26 33.57 4.72
CA GLN A 81 -5.03 32.42 5.22
C GLN A 81 -6.48 32.34 4.66
N SER A 82 -6.97 33.41 4.02
CA SER A 82 -8.34 33.46 3.49
C SER A 82 -8.49 32.87 2.07
N GLU A 83 -7.41 32.75 1.28
CA GLU A 83 -7.49 32.26 -0.11
C GLU A 83 -7.18 30.75 -0.25
N LEU A 84 -6.43 30.17 0.69
CA LEU A 84 -6.03 28.76 0.63
C LEU A 84 -7.13 27.77 1.04
N THR A 85 -8.12 28.22 1.81
CA THR A 85 -9.25 27.37 2.23
C THR A 85 -10.30 27.22 1.12
N ASP A 86 -10.42 28.18 0.21
CA ASP A 86 -11.30 28.08 -0.97
C ASP A 86 -10.68 27.21 -2.09
N LEU A 87 -9.34 27.18 -2.22
CA LEU A 87 -8.65 26.37 -3.23
C LEU A 87 -8.73 24.86 -2.97
N VAL A 88 -8.88 24.45 -1.70
CA VAL A 88 -9.02 23.04 -1.30
C VAL A 88 -10.46 22.53 -1.52
N GLN A 89 -11.45 23.43 -1.62
CA GLN A 89 -12.86 23.06 -1.69
C GLN A 89 -13.41 22.91 -3.12
N SER A 90 -12.66 23.29 -4.16
CA SER A 90 -13.07 23.04 -5.55
C SER A 90 -11.89 22.99 -6.51
N TYR A 91 -11.30 21.81 -6.73
CA TYR A 91 -10.56 21.59 -7.99
C TYR A 91 -11.48 21.97 -9.15
N SER A 92 -10.96 22.65 -10.17
CA SER A 92 -11.77 22.93 -11.36
C SER A 92 -12.26 21.62 -11.98
N SER A 93 -13.43 21.65 -12.62
CA SER A 93 -13.99 20.48 -13.30
C SER A 93 -12.98 19.85 -14.26
N GLU A 94 -12.18 20.69 -14.94
CA GLU A 94 -11.11 20.28 -15.84
C GLU A 94 -9.98 19.51 -15.13
N VAL A 95 -9.56 19.97 -13.94
CA VAL A 95 -8.54 19.27 -13.15
C VAL A 95 -9.07 17.94 -12.62
N MET A 96 -10.34 17.89 -12.21
CA MET A 96 -10.99 16.65 -11.77
C MET A 96 -11.12 15.64 -12.93
N GLU A 97 -11.48 16.10 -14.12
CA GLU A 97 -11.57 15.28 -15.32
C GLU A 97 -10.20 14.73 -15.72
N ALA A 98 -9.17 15.58 -15.75
CA ALA A 98 -7.80 15.18 -16.02
C ALA A 98 -7.30 14.13 -15.00
N ALA A 99 -7.58 14.33 -13.71
CA ALA A 99 -7.23 13.37 -12.66
C ALA A 99 -7.95 12.03 -12.84
N CYS A 100 -9.24 12.05 -13.21
CA CYS A 100 -10.00 10.85 -13.52
C CYS A 100 -9.40 10.11 -14.72
N ALA A 101 -9.10 10.80 -15.81
CA ALA A 101 -8.50 10.22 -17.02
C ALA A 101 -7.15 9.55 -16.72
N LEU A 102 -6.24 10.26 -16.04
CA LEU A 102 -4.94 9.71 -15.65
C LEU A 102 -5.07 8.46 -14.75
N THR A 103 -6.05 8.46 -13.86
CA THR A 103 -6.32 7.32 -12.98
C THR A 103 -6.87 6.13 -13.77
N CYS A 104 -7.74 6.37 -14.76
CA CYS A 104 -8.23 5.33 -15.68
C CYS A 104 -7.06 4.75 -16.50
N ASP A 105 -6.23 5.58 -17.13
CA ASP A 105 -5.06 5.14 -17.91
C ASP A 105 -4.09 4.28 -17.10
N TRP A 106 -3.85 4.67 -15.84
CA TRP A 106 -3.06 3.86 -14.92
C TRP A 106 -3.72 2.50 -14.66
N ALA A 107 -5.03 2.50 -14.36
CA ALA A 107 -5.78 1.28 -14.11
C ALA A 107 -5.76 0.34 -15.32
N GLU A 108 -5.87 0.86 -16.55
CA GLU A 108 -5.81 0.04 -17.76
C GLU A 108 -4.47 -0.68 -17.91
N LYS A 109 -3.38 0.03 -17.66
CA LYS A 109 -2.02 -0.54 -17.75
C LYS A 109 -1.79 -1.68 -16.77
N ILE A 110 -2.30 -1.55 -15.55
CA ILE A 110 -2.13 -2.51 -14.46
C ILE A 110 -3.10 -3.68 -14.58
N LEU A 111 -4.36 -3.41 -14.87
CA LEU A 111 -5.45 -4.39 -14.85
C LEU A 111 -5.71 -5.04 -16.22
N LYS A 112 -5.02 -4.58 -17.29
CA LYS A 112 -5.11 -5.10 -18.66
C LYS A 112 -6.54 -5.11 -19.21
N ARG A 113 -7.32 -4.09 -18.82
CA ARG A 113 -8.72 -3.90 -19.17
C ARG A 113 -8.98 -2.42 -19.34
N SER A 114 -9.81 -2.03 -20.31
CA SER A 114 -10.18 -0.62 -20.51
C SER A 114 -11.26 -0.17 -19.54
N PHE A 115 -11.24 1.11 -19.15
CA PHE A 115 -12.22 1.73 -18.26
C PHE A 115 -12.64 3.10 -18.78
N ASN A 116 -13.94 3.37 -18.86
CA ASN A 116 -14.46 4.64 -19.40
C ASN A 116 -14.54 5.75 -18.35
N ASN A 117 -14.60 5.40 -17.07
CA ASN A 117 -14.71 6.35 -15.98
C ASN A 117 -14.18 5.78 -14.66
N ILE A 118 -13.96 6.66 -13.69
CA ILE A 118 -13.42 6.31 -12.37
C ILE A 118 -14.33 5.37 -11.57
N VAL A 119 -15.64 5.38 -11.84
CA VAL A 119 -16.63 4.52 -11.17
C VAL A 119 -16.45 3.07 -11.60
N GLU A 120 -16.26 2.81 -12.90
CA GLU A 120 -15.97 1.46 -13.42
C GLU A 120 -14.68 0.88 -12.82
N VAL A 121 -13.64 1.71 -12.67
CA VAL A 121 -12.39 1.31 -11.99
C VAL A 121 -12.69 0.88 -10.56
N ALA A 122 -13.39 1.72 -9.79
CA ALA A 122 -13.73 1.43 -8.39
C ALA A 122 -14.59 0.15 -8.26
N GLN A 123 -15.58 -0.03 -9.12
CA GLN A 123 -16.43 -1.22 -9.17
C GLN A 123 -15.61 -2.48 -9.42
N PHE A 124 -14.74 -2.46 -10.44
CA PHE A 124 -13.90 -3.60 -10.76
C PHE A 124 -12.98 -3.97 -9.59
N LEU A 125 -12.37 -2.97 -8.94
CA LEU A 125 -11.51 -3.21 -7.77
C LEU A 125 -12.28 -3.86 -6.61
N ILE A 126 -13.55 -3.49 -6.40
CA ILE A 126 -14.43 -4.10 -5.38
C ILE A 126 -14.81 -5.53 -5.78
N GLN A 127 -15.24 -5.73 -7.03
CA GLN A 127 -15.69 -7.02 -7.56
C GLN A 127 -14.56 -8.08 -7.57
N GLN A 128 -13.34 -7.67 -7.93
CA GLN A 128 -12.17 -8.54 -7.90
C GLN A 128 -11.56 -8.69 -6.50
N HIS A 129 -12.19 -8.12 -5.47
CA HIS A 129 -11.72 -8.13 -4.09
C HIS A 129 -10.29 -7.57 -3.92
N ILE A 130 -9.88 -6.66 -4.80
CA ILE A 130 -8.60 -5.93 -4.71
C ILE A 130 -8.69 -4.88 -3.60
N ILE A 131 -9.86 -4.26 -3.44
CA ILE A 131 -10.19 -3.39 -2.31
C ILE A 131 -11.39 -3.93 -1.51
N SER A 132 -11.55 -3.48 -0.27
CA SER A 132 -12.60 -4.00 0.61
C SER A 132 -13.98 -3.51 0.17
N SER A 133 -14.91 -4.47 0.01
CA SER A 133 -16.33 -4.17 -0.17
C SER A 133 -17.05 -3.74 1.12
N ARG A 134 -16.41 -3.87 2.28
CA ARG A 134 -17.04 -3.59 3.59
C ARG A 134 -16.90 -2.12 3.98
N SER A 135 -17.42 -1.22 3.15
CA SER A 135 -17.46 0.20 3.47
C SER A 135 -18.65 0.88 2.81
N ALA A 136 -19.23 1.88 3.48
CA ALA A 136 -20.35 2.66 2.94
C ALA A 136 -20.05 3.25 1.55
N ARG A 137 -18.79 3.60 1.26
CA ARG A 137 -18.36 4.09 -0.05
C ARG A 137 -18.44 3.01 -1.13
N ALA A 138 -18.03 1.78 -0.79
CA ALA A 138 -18.14 0.64 -1.68
C ALA A 138 -19.61 0.29 -1.93
N ASP A 139 -20.45 0.34 -0.90
CA ASP A 139 -21.89 0.10 -1.02
C ASP A 139 -22.54 1.12 -1.96
N LEU A 140 -22.21 2.41 -1.83
CA LEU A 140 -22.70 3.47 -2.73
C LEU A 140 -22.30 3.24 -4.19
N VAL A 141 -21.03 2.91 -4.44
CA VAL A 141 -20.50 2.65 -5.79
C VAL A 141 -21.15 1.40 -6.42
N MET A 142 -21.40 0.37 -5.63
CA MET A 142 -22.05 -0.87 -6.09
C MET A 142 -23.56 -0.71 -6.27
N ALA A 143 -24.22 0.15 -5.48
CA ALA A 143 -25.64 0.44 -5.61
C ALA A 143 -25.98 1.13 -6.93
N MET A 144 -25.06 1.93 -7.49
CA MET A 144 -25.25 2.60 -8.78
C MET A 144 -25.40 1.61 -9.96
N VAL A 145 -24.94 0.36 -9.82
CA VAL A 145 -25.00 -0.68 -10.87
C VAL A 145 -26.41 -1.27 -11.02
N ILE A 146 -27.23 -1.23 -9.96
CA ILE A 146 -28.54 -1.90 -9.93
C ILE A 146 -29.62 -1.04 -10.64
N SER A 147 -29.34 0.23 -10.91
CA SER A 147 -30.28 1.19 -11.51
C SER A 147 -30.07 1.40 -13.02
N GLY A 148 -29.27 0.58 -13.69
CA GLY A 148 -28.95 0.68 -15.13
C GLY A 148 -29.44 -0.52 -15.94
#